data_AF-A0A9Q7BJ22-F1
#
_entry.id   AF-A0A9Q7BJ22-F1
#
_cell.length_a   1.000
_cell.length_b   1.000
_cell.length_c   1.000
_cell.angle_alpha   90.00
_cell.angle_beta   90.00
_cell.angle_gamma   90.00
#
_symmetry.space_group_name_H-M   'P 1'
#
loop_
_entity.id
_entity.type
_entity.pdbx_description
1 polymer ?
#
loop_
_entity_poly.entity_id
_entity_poly.type
_entity_poly.pdbx_seq_one_letter_code
_entity_poly.pdbx_strand_id
1 'polypeptide(L)'
;MTPYYVAMLSAAELYGVSPYAIMVTQVMVPERRRAVAVGRHRVEFQTRSRLDEMPTGWHETSDGRFKVSTPELTVLDIIQHESMLGGIPRVREVLHGMWMHCSKDAVAKTLDAVNNVSLAQRLGALMEMDGQDELSLPVERWLKKRPLQIVPLTGGRQTVDNKSVSQFVDHRFKVRIAANIGNANA
;
A
#
# COMPACT_ATOMS: atom_id res chain seq x y z
N MET A 1 0.82 -20.61 16.76
CA MET A 1 0.64 -20.39 15.32
C MET A 1 1.35 -19.10 14.97
N THR A 2 2.20 -19.06 13.94
CA THR A 2 2.84 -17.79 13.54
C THR A 2 1.79 -16.90 12.88
N PRO A 3 1.63 -15.63 13.27
CA PRO A 3 0.66 -14.75 12.63
C PRO A 3 1.03 -14.50 11.17
N TYR A 4 0.01 -14.41 10.31
CA TYR A 4 0.15 -14.12 8.89
C TYR A 4 -1.13 -13.49 8.35
N TYR A 5 -1.04 -12.85 7.20
CA TYR A 5 -2.21 -12.48 6.40
C TYR A 5 -1.85 -12.38 4.91
N VAL A 6 -2.82 -12.68 4.03
CA VAL A 6 -2.72 -12.44 2.59
C VAL A 6 -2.80 -10.94 2.34
N ALA A 7 -1.87 -10.41 1.54
CA ALA A 7 -1.61 -8.98 1.42
C ALA A 7 -1.39 -8.55 -0.03
N MET A 8 -1.17 -7.25 -0.22
CA MET A 8 -0.79 -6.63 -1.51
C MET A 8 -1.76 -7.00 -2.65
N LEU A 9 -1.27 -7.35 -3.84
CA LEU A 9 -2.11 -7.63 -5.01
C LEU A 9 -3.02 -8.83 -4.76
N SER A 10 -2.53 -9.86 -4.06
CA SER A 10 -3.36 -11.04 -3.72
C SER A 10 -4.55 -10.68 -2.84
N ALA A 11 -4.41 -9.69 -1.94
CA ALA A 11 -5.56 -9.21 -1.16
C ALA A 11 -6.47 -8.32 -2.01
N ALA A 12 -5.91 -7.46 -2.87
CA ALA A 12 -6.69 -6.61 -3.78
C ALA A 12 -7.59 -7.45 -4.71
N GLU A 13 -7.09 -8.57 -5.22
CA GLU A 13 -7.85 -9.52 -6.05
C GLU A 13 -9.10 -10.04 -5.33
N LEU A 14 -9.00 -10.33 -4.03
CA LEU A 14 -10.13 -10.79 -3.21
C LEU A 14 -11.19 -9.71 -2.99
N TYR A 15 -10.84 -8.43 -3.16
CA TYR A 15 -11.79 -7.31 -3.22
C TYR A 15 -12.32 -7.04 -4.63
N GLY A 16 -11.95 -7.87 -5.62
CA GLY A 16 -12.34 -7.70 -7.03
C GLY A 16 -11.44 -6.74 -7.81
N VAL A 17 -10.30 -6.32 -7.23
CA VAL A 17 -9.39 -5.35 -7.84
C VAL A 17 -8.12 -6.05 -8.30
N SER A 18 -8.05 -6.42 -9.57
CA SER A 18 -6.88 -7.06 -10.15
C SER A 18 -6.62 -6.59 -11.59
N PRO A 19 -5.97 -5.42 -11.77
CA PRO A 19 -5.65 -4.93 -13.11
C PRO A 19 -4.62 -5.82 -13.84
N TYR A 20 -3.92 -6.69 -13.11
CA TYR A 20 -2.93 -7.63 -13.65
C TYR A 20 -3.28 -9.07 -13.27
N ALA A 21 -2.79 -10.03 -14.04
CA ALA A 21 -2.89 -11.44 -13.67
C ALA A 21 -1.92 -11.76 -12.52
N ILE A 22 -2.46 -12.10 -11.34
CA ILE A 22 -1.67 -12.43 -10.15
C ILE A 22 -1.40 -13.94 -10.15
N MET A 23 -0.14 -14.32 -10.38
CA MET A 23 0.28 -15.72 -10.41
C MET A 23 0.90 -16.19 -9.08
N VAL A 24 0.98 -15.30 -8.09
CA VAL A 24 1.69 -15.51 -6.83
C VAL A 24 0.82 -15.05 -5.68
N THR A 25 0.66 -15.89 -4.67
CA THR A 25 0.03 -15.51 -3.39
C THR A 25 1.04 -14.77 -2.52
N GLN A 26 0.73 -13.53 -2.17
CA GLN A 26 1.57 -12.65 -1.39
C GLN A 26 1.10 -12.66 0.07
N VAL A 27 2.00 -13.01 1.00
CA VAL A 27 1.68 -13.20 2.41
C VAL A 27 2.63 -12.41 3.29
N MET A 28 2.10 -11.65 4.24
CA MET A 28 2.87 -10.97 5.27
C MET A 28 3.15 -11.92 6.43
N VAL A 29 4.40 -11.93 6.91
CA VAL A 29 4.88 -12.77 8.01
C VAL A 29 5.82 -11.97 8.94
N PRO A 30 5.99 -12.36 10.22
CA PRO A 30 6.83 -11.62 11.16
C PRO A 30 8.33 -11.77 10.89
N GLU A 31 8.74 -12.87 10.27
CA GLU A 31 10.13 -13.21 10.02
C GLU A 31 10.34 -13.66 8.58
N ARG A 32 11.56 -13.46 8.07
CA ARG A 32 11.88 -13.78 6.67
C ARG A 32 11.71 -15.27 6.40
N ARG A 33 10.91 -15.61 5.38
CA ARG A 33 10.71 -16.98 4.92
C ARG A 33 11.06 -17.11 3.44
N ARG A 34 11.50 -18.30 3.04
CA ARG A 34 11.72 -18.62 1.62
C ARG A 34 10.37 -18.81 0.94
N ALA A 35 10.28 -18.38 -0.32
CA ALA A 35 9.10 -18.64 -1.13
C ALA A 35 8.82 -20.15 -1.21
N VAL A 36 7.55 -20.50 -1.24
CA VAL A 36 7.08 -21.88 -1.35
C VAL A 36 6.44 -22.06 -2.72
N ALA A 37 6.77 -23.14 -3.41
CA ALA A 37 6.15 -23.50 -4.68
C ALA A 37 5.54 -24.91 -4.54
N VAL A 38 4.27 -25.04 -4.89
CA VAL A 38 3.53 -26.32 -4.91
C VAL A 38 2.84 -26.44 -6.26
N GLY A 39 3.38 -27.28 -7.14
CA GLY A 39 2.93 -27.37 -8.53
C GLY A 39 3.01 -26.01 -9.21
N ARG A 40 1.87 -25.51 -9.70
CA ARG A 40 1.75 -24.18 -10.33
C ARG A 40 1.57 -23.03 -9.35
N HIS A 41 1.31 -23.31 -8.07
CA HIS A 41 1.03 -22.29 -7.06
C HIS A 41 2.33 -21.85 -6.41
N ARG A 42 2.52 -20.54 -6.30
CA ARG A 42 3.68 -19.94 -5.65
C ARG A 42 3.21 -19.00 -4.56
N VAL A 43 3.81 -19.12 -3.38
CA VAL A 43 3.59 -18.23 -2.23
C VAL A 43 4.88 -17.47 -1.97
N GLU A 44 4.78 -16.14 -1.98
CA GLU A 44 5.86 -15.23 -1.63
C GLU A 44 5.59 -14.55 -0.30
N PHE A 45 6.64 -14.46 0.51
CA PHE A 45 6.57 -13.93 1.86
C PHE A 45 7.23 -12.56 1.93
N GLN A 46 6.49 -11.60 2.47
CA GLN A 46 7.00 -10.28 2.82
C GLN A 46 7.02 -10.14 4.34
N THR A 47 8.03 -9.42 4.86
CA THR A 47 8.21 -9.28 6.31
C THR A 47 7.57 -7.99 6.81
N ARG A 48 6.82 -8.08 7.90
CA ARG A 48 6.32 -6.93 8.64
C ARG A 48 6.44 -7.20 10.14
N SER A 49 6.64 -6.16 10.95
CA SER A 49 6.60 -6.28 12.42
C SER A 49 5.17 -6.05 12.94
N ARG A 50 4.87 -6.48 14.16
CA ARG A 50 3.57 -6.25 14.84
C ARG A 50 2.36 -6.76 14.04
N LEU A 51 2.47 -7.95 13.43
CA LEU A 51 1.39 -8.51 12.62
C LEU A 51 0.07 -8.68 13.39
N ASP A 52 0.14 -9.02 14.67
CA ASP A 52 -1.06 -9.22 15.50
C ASP A 52 -1.89 -7.94 15.69
N GLU A 53 -1.28 -6.79 15.47
CA GLU A 53 -1.94 -5.48 15.57
C GLU A 53 -2.52 -5.02 14.22
N MET A 54 -2.20 -5.73 13.12
CA MET A 54 -2.61 -5.33 11.79
C MET A 54 -4.10 -5.60 11.57
N PRO A 55 -4.86 -4.64 11.03
CA PRO A 55 -6.29 -4.82 10.79
C PRO A 55 -6.51 -5.83 9.65
N THR A 56 -6.92 -7.04 10.03
CA THR A 56 -7.15 -8.18 9.12
C THR A 56 -8.55 -8.76 9.27
N GLY A 57 -9.14 -9.18 8.15
CA GLY A 57 -10.41 -9.89 8.08
C GLY A 57 -10.22 -11.39 7.89
N TRP A 58 -11.27 -12.17 8.15
CA TRP A 58 -11.35 -13.56 7.69
C TRP A 58 -11.94 -13.60 6.28
N HIS A 59 -11.29 -14.33 5.40
CA HIS A 59 -11.82 -14.68 4.08
C HIS A 59 -12.16 -16.17 4.08
N GLU A 60 -13.41 -16.49 3.76
CA GLU A 60 -13.95 -17.85 3.73
C GLU A 60 -13.84 -18.41 2.31
N THR A 61 -13.45 -19.67 2.20
CA THR A 61 -13.42 -20.46 0.96
C THR A 61 -14.11 -21.80 1.18
N SER A 62 -14.33 -22.56 0.11
CA SER A 62 -14.88 -23.92 0.22
C SER A 62 -14.02 -24.85 1.08
N ASP A 63 -12.70 -24.61 1.11
CA ASP A 63 -11.72 -25.50 1.72
C ASP A 63 -11.23 -24.99 3.09
N GLY A 64 -11.81 -23.89 3.60
CA GLY A 64 -11.48 -23.33 4.90
C GLY A 64 -11.49 -21.81 4.90
N ARG A 65 -10.69 -21.20 5.78
CA ARG A 65 -10.59 -19.74 5.88
C ARG A 65 -9.17 -19.29 6.16
N PHE A 66 -8.85 -18.07 5.73
CA PHE A 66 -7.55 -17.47 5.98
C PHE A 66 -7.68 -15.97 6.31
N LYS A 67 -6.62 -15.42 6.89
CA LYS A 67 -6.54 -13.98 7.20
C LYS A 67 -6.15 -13.20 5.95
N VAL A 68 -6.86 -12.11 5.69
CA VAL A 68 -6.58 -11.15 4.61
C VAL A 68 -6.47 -9.74 5.18
N SER A 69 -5.61 -8.89 4.62
CA SER A 69 -5.57 -7.47 4.97
C SER A 69 -6.90 -6.78 4.67
N THR A 70 -7.33 -5.87 5.55
CA THR A 70 -8.42 -4.93 5.24
C THR A 70 -8.09 -4.08 3.99
N PRO A 71 -9.07 -3.45 3.33
CA PRO A 71 -8.81 -2.64 2.15
C PRO A 71 -7.74 -1.56 2.38
N GLU A 72 -7.81 -0.85 3.49
CA GLU A 72 -6.88 0.23 3.84
C GLU A 72 -5.47 -0.28 4.13
N LEU A 73 -5.36 -1.45 4.79
CA LEU A 73 -4.08 -2.10 4.99
C LEU A 73 -3.49 -2.62 3.68
N THR A 74 -4.33 -3.15 2.80
CA THR A 74 -3.93 -3.62 1.46
C THR A 74 -3.32 -2.48 0.65
N VAL A 75 -3.98 -1.32 0.63
CA VAL A 75 -3.46 -0.09 0.02
C VAL A 75 -2.09 0.27 0.56
N LEU A 76 -1.92 0.31 1.89
CA LEU A 76 -0.65 0.66 2.52
C LEU A 76 0.45 -0.35 2.18
N ASP A 77 0.12 -1.64 2.13
CA ASP A 77 1.05 -2.69 1.75
C ASP A 77 1.49 -2.56 0.28
N ILE A 78 0.56 -2.23 -0.63
CA ILE A 78 0.87 -1.95 -2.04
C ILE A 78 1.81 -0.74 -2.16
N ILE A 79 1.51 0.37 -1.47
CA ILE A 79 2.35 1.59 -1.50
C ILE A 79 3.74 1.30 -0.91
N GLN A 80 3.81 0.57 0.19
CA GLN A 80 5.07 0.21 0.83
C GLN A 80 5.98 -0.61 -0.10
N HIS A 81 5.39 -1.45 -0.94
CA HIS A 81 6.09 -2.36 -1.85
C HIS A 81 6.00 -1.90 -3.32
N GLU A 82 5.86 -0.60 -3.56
CA GLU A 82 5.72 -0.02 -4.91
C GLU A 82 6.81 -0.48 -5.89
N SER A 83 8.05 -0.63 -5.44
CA SER A 83 9.16 -1.10 -6.29
C SER A 83 8.95 -2.52 -6.82
N MET A 84 8.19 -3.36 -6.10
CA MET A 84 7.86 -4.73 -6.55
C MET A 84 6.77 -4.73 -7.62
N LEU A 85 5.90 -3.73 -7.63
CA LEU A 85 4.82 -3.60 -8.61
C LEU A 85 5.30 -2.95 -9.92
N GLY A 86 6.48 -2.31 -9.91
CA GLY A 86 7.01 -1.54 -11.04
C GLY A 86 6.84 -0.02 -10.87
N GLY A 87 6.67 0.45 -9.64
CA GLY A 87 6.63 1.86 -9.26
C GLY A 87 5.22 2.45 -9.16
N ILE A 88 5.16 3.74 -8.80
CA ILE A 88 3.93 4.49 -8.53
C ILE A 88 2.86 4.41 -9.63
N PRO A 89 3.16 4.46 -10.94
CA PRO A 89 2.10 4.40 -11.96
C PRO A 89 1.23 3.15 -11.84
N ARG A 90 1.86 1.98 -11.68
CA ARG A 90 1.14 0.70 -11.52
C ARG A 90 0.47 0.57 -10.15
N VAL A 91 1.06 1.17 -9.12
CA VAL A 91 0.40 1.29 -7.82
C VAL A 91 -0.92 2.03 -7.98
N ARG A 92 -0.92 3.21 -8.61
CA ARG A 92 -2.13 4.02 -8.82
C ARG A 92 -3.22 3.29 -9.60
N GLU A 93 -2.86 2.52 -10.62
CA GLU A 93 -3.82 1.69 -11.37
C GLU A 93 -4.60 0.72 -10.46
N VAL A 94 -3.91 0.08 -9.49
CA VAL A 94 -4.55 -0.80 -8.51
C VAL A 94 -5.34 0.03 -7.49
N LEU A 95 -4.77 1.13 -7.01
CA LEU A 95 -5.38 1.97 -5.97
C LEU A 95 -6.72 2.58 -6.41
N HIS A 96 -6.86 2.97 -7.68
CA HIS A 96 -8.13 3.48 -8.21
C HIS A 96 -9.31 2.52 -7.97
N GLY A 97 -9.10 1.20 -8.10
CA GLY A 97 -10.12 0.20 -7.79
C GLY A 97 -10.29 -0.02 -6.29
N MET A 98 -9.24 0.17 -5.48
CA MET A 98 -9.29 -0.05 -4.04
C MET A 98 -10.02 1.06 -3.27
N TRP A 99 -10.07 2.29 -3.81
CA TRP A 99 -10.66 3.44 -3.12
C TRP A 99 -12.13 3.25 -2.74
N MET A 100 -12.92 2.61 -3.60
CA MET A 100 -14.34 2.32 -3.30
C MET A 100 -14.55 1.36 -2.14
N HIS A 101 -13.53 0.58 -1.76
CA HIS A 101 -13.58 -0.35 -0.64
C HIS A 101 -13.06 0.26 0.67
N CYS A 102 -12.46 1.44 0.62
CA CYS A 102 -11.88 2.11 1.78
C CYS A 102 -12.91 3.00 2.50
N SER A 103 -12.76 3.13 3.81
CA SER A 103 -13.58 4.00 4.64
C SER A 103 -12.74 4.90 5.53
N LYS A 104 -13.23 6.12 5.79
CA LYS A 104 -12.54 7.14 6.60
C LYS A 104 -12.15 6.65 8.00
N ASP A 105 -13.05 5.89 8.64
CA ASP A 105 -12.86 5.40 10.00
C ASP A 105 -11.79 4.29 10.07
N ALA A 106 -11.82 3.36 9.11
CA ALA A 106 -10.83 2.29 9.02
C ALA A 106 -9.46 2.81 8.56
N VAL A 107 -9.39 3.89 7.77
CA VAL A 107 -8.10 4.55 7.45
C VAL A 107 -7.42 5.00 8.74
N ALA A 108 -8.11 5.72 9.63
CA ALA A 108 -7.53 6.20 10.88
C ALA A 108 -7.03 5.05 11.76
N LYS A 109 -7.85 4.02 11.96
CA LYS A 109 -7.50 2.81 12.73
C LYS A 109 -6.29 2.10 12.14
N THR A 110 -6.22 1.98 10.82
CA THR A 110 -5.10 1.35 10.13
C THR A 110 -3.82 2.15 10.30
N LEU A 111 -3.88 3.48 10.22
CA LEU A 111 -2.72 4.34 10.46
C LEU A 111 -2.17 4.20 11.89
N ASP A 112 -3.05 4.09 12.90
CA ASP A 112 -2.62 3.86 14.29
C ASP A 112 -1.94 2.50 14.46
N ALA A 113 -2.49 1.44 13.85
CA ALA A 113 -1.88 0.11 13.87
C ALA A 113 -0.50 0.10 13.19
N VAL A 114 -0.42 0.59 11.95
CA VAL A 114 0.81 0.58 11.14
C VAL A 114 1.86 1.53 11.71
N ASN A 115 1.43 2.67 12.28
CA ASN A 115 2.26 3.68 12.94
C ASN A 115 3.50 4.09 12.13
N ASN A 116 3.35 4.30 10.82
CA ASN A 116 4.43 4.71 9.92
C ASN A 116 4.13 6.06 9.28
N VAL A 117 4.83 7.11 9.75
CA VAL A 117 4.62 8.50 9.31
C VAL A 117 4.91 8.67 7.83
N SER A 118 6.05 8.17 7.35
CA SER A 118 6.44 8.31 5.94
C SER A 118 5.45 7.62 4.99
N LEU A 119 4.93 6.46 5.40
CA LEU A 119 3.95 5.72 4.60
C LEU A 119 2.58 6.45 4.61
N ALA A 120 2.17 7.00 5.74
CA ALA A 120 0.97 7.82 5.85
C ALA A 120 1.05 9.09 5.00
N GLN A 121 2.21 9.75 4.94
CA GLN A 121 2.44 10.89 4.04
C GLN A 121 2.23 10.49 2.56
N ARG A 122 2.82 9.37 2.13
CA ARG A 122 2.64 8.85 0.76
C ARG A 122 1.19 8.49 0.47
N LEU A 123 0.49 7.87 1.42
CA LEU A 123 -0.93 7.55 1.29
C LEU A 123 -1.76 8.82 1.04
N GLY A 124 -1.57 9.85 1.86
CA GLY A 124 -2.29 11.11 1.73
C GLY A 124 -2.06 11.78 0.37
N ALA A 125 -0.80 11.86 -0.06
CA ALA A 125 -0.45 12.42 -1.36
C ALA A 125 -1.08 11.64 -2.53
N LEU A 126 -1.09 10.31 -2.47
CA LEU A 126 -1.73 9.49 -3.51
C LEU A 126 -3.25 9.66 -3.54
N MET A 127 -3.89 9.73 -2.37
CA MET A 127 -5.33 10.01 -2.28
C MET A 127 -5.66 11.37 -2.90
N GLU A 128 -4.89 12.41 -2.63
CA GLU A 128 -5.08 13.74 -3.22
C GLU A 128 -4.86 13.73 -4.74
N MET A 129 -3.81 13.05 -5.22
CA MET A 129 -3.55 12.88 -6.66
C MET A 129 -4.67 12.14 -7.40
N ASP A 130 -5.39 11.25 -6.73
CA ASP A 130 -6.51 10.46 -7.27
C ASP A 130 -7.89 11.10 -6.98
N GLY A 131 -7.92 12.34 -6.47
CA GLY A 131 -9.15 13.07 -6.16
C GLY A 131 -9.95 12.53 -4.98
N GLN A 132 -9.33 11.75 -4.10
CA GLN A 132 -9.93 11.14 -2.92
C GLN A 132 -9.80 12.04 -1.67
N ASP A 133 -10.21 13.29 -1.78
CA ASP A 133 -10.08 14.29 -0.71
C ASP A 133 -10.72 13.86 0.61
N GLU A 134 -11.89 13.21 0.55
CA GLU A 134 -12.57 12.76 1.77
C GLU A 134 -11.77 11.68 2.51
N LEU A 135 -11.14 10.76 1.78
CA LEU A 135 -10.33 9.68 2.36
C LEU A 135 -8.98 10.20 2.87
N SER A 136 -8.49 11.33 2.35
CA SER A 136 -7.23 11.94 2.77
C SER A 136 -7.36 12.74 4.09
N LEU A 137 -8.57 13.22 4.44
CA LEU A 137 -8.81 14.00 5.67
C LEU A 137 -8.39 13.27 6.97
N PRO A 138 -8.74 11.99 7.20
CA PRO A 138 -8.23 11.24 8.35
C PRO A 138 -6.70 11.16 8.39
N VAL A 139 -6.06 11.00 7.23
CA VAL A 139 -4.60 10.94 7.10
C VAL A 139 -3.98 12.27 7.54
N GLU A 140 -4.50 13.39 7.05
CA GLU A 140 -4.03 14.73 7.41
C GLU A 140 -4.16 14.99 8.93
N ARG A 141 -5.31 14.65 9.52
CA ARG A 141 -5.55 14.80 10.97
C ARG A 141 -4.59 13.94 11.78
N TRP A 142 -4.32 12.72 11.32
CA TRP A 142 -3.39 11.80 11.97
C TRP A 142 -1.94 12.33 11.92
N LEU A 143 -1.54 12.95 10.80
CA LEU A 143 -0.21 13.52 10.59
C LEU A 143 0.02 14.83 11.35
N LYS A 144 -1.00 15.68 11.55
CA LYS A 144 -0.87 16.98 12.28
C LYS A 144 -0.28 16.86 13.67
N LYS A 145 -0.42 15.70 14.32
CA LYS A 145 0.09 15.44 15.68
C LYS A 145 1.54 14.94 15.70
N ARG A 146 2.22 14.88 14.54
CA ARG A 146 3.49 14.18 14.38
C ARG A 146 4.51 15.03 13.62
N PRO A 147 5.82 14.90 13.89
CA PRO A 147 6.84 15.59 13.14
C PRO A 147 6.91 15.04 11.71
N LEU A 148 6.76 15.91 10.73
CA LEU A 148 6.76 15.55 9.31
C LEU A 148 8.10 15.91 8.66
N GLN A 149 8.70 14.94 7.98
CA GLN A 149 9.88 15.13 7.14
C GLN A 149 9.47 15.09 5.66
N ILE A 150 10.25 15.72 4.79
CA ILE A 150 9.97 15.61 3.35
C ILE A 150 10.38 14.22 2.86
N VAL A 151 9.42 13.42 2.43
CA VAL A 151 9.65 12.05 1.96
C VAL A 151 9.46 11.96 0.45
N PRO A 152 10.25 11.16 -0.29
CA PRO A 152 9.95 10.90 -1.69
C PRO A 152 8.69 10.03 -1.81
N LEU A 153 7.88 10.26 -2.84
CA LEU A 153 6.73 9.42 -3.16
C LEU A 153 7.18 7.98 -3.45
N THR A 154 8.26 7.84 -4.22
CA THR A 154 8.95 6.58 -4.50
C THR A 154 9.88 6.21 -3.35
N GLY A 155 9.74 4.99 -2.80
CA GLY A 155 10.59 4.42 -1.75
C GLY A 155 11.82 3.67 -2.23
N GLY A 156 11.92 3.38 -3.53
CA GLY A 156 13.09 2.73 -4.12
C GLY A 156 14.33 3.63 -4.17
N ARG A 157 15.52 3.03 -4.00
CA ARG A 157 16.80 3.66 -4.31
C ARG A 157 16.79 3.95 -5.82
N GLN A 158 16.66 5.23 -6.20
CA GLN A 158 16.78 5.63 -7.60
C GLN A 158 18.13 5.12 -8.11
N THR A 159 18.10 4.16 -9.04
CA THR A 159 19.28 3.82 -9.83
C THR A 159 19.63 5.06 -10.64
N VAL A 160 20.87 5.51 -10.45
CA VAL A 160 21.54 6.64 -11.08
C VAL A 160 21.12 6.79 -12.55
N ASP A 161 20.29 7.81 -12.85
CA ASP A 161 20.29 8.65 -14.07
C ASP A 161 18.94 9.36 -14.30
N ASN A 162 18.56 10.26 -13.38
CA ASN A 162 17.56 11.26 -13.77
C ASN A 162 17.71 12.56 -12.97
N LYS A 163 18.86 13.25 -13.16
CA LYS A 163 19.10 14.60 -12.63
C LYS A 163 18.23 15.69 -13.28
N SER A 164 17.35 15.33 -14.21
CA SER A 164 16.63 16.28 -15.06
C SER A 164 15.10 16.25 -14.91
N VAL A 165 14.54 15.44 -14.00
CA VAL A 165 13.08 15.44 -13.78
C VAL A 165 12.72 16.51 -12.77
N SER A 166 11.95 17.50 -13.20
CA SER A 166 11.33 18.49 -12.32
C SER A 166 10.58 17.77 -11.20
N GLN A 167 10.88 18.12 -9.96
CA GLN A 167 10.19 17.57 -8.77
C GLN A 167 9.50 18.72 -8.05
N PHE A 168 8.26 18.50 -7.63
CA PHE A 168 7.56 19.42 -6.74
C PHE A 168 7.33 18.75 -5.38
N VAL A 169 7.15 19.56 -4.35
CA VAL A 169 6.80 19.06 -3.02
C VAL A 169 5.34 19.39 -2.80
N ASP A 170 4.54 18.36 -2.59
CA ASP A 170 3.20 18.53 -2.05
C ASP A 170 3.33 19.13 -0.64
N HIS A 171 2.76 20.31 -0.45
CA HIS A 171 2.80 21.05 0.80
C HIS A 171 1.88 20.46 1.87
N ARG A 172 0.83 19.73 1.48
CA ARG A 172 -0.17 19.16 2.40
C ARG A 172 0.38 17.95 3.12
N PHE A 173 0.97 16.99 2.39
CA PHE A 173 1.54 15.79 2.99
C PHE A 173 3.07 15.78 3.06
N LYS A 174 3.73 16.85 2.60
CA LYS A 174 5.21 16.99 2.54
C LYS A 174 5.86 15.83 1.76
N VAL A 175 5.27 15.48 0.63
CA VAL A 175 5.79 14.41 -0.25
C VAL A 175 6.43 15.03 -1.49
N ARG A 176 7.63 14.57 -1.84
CA ARG A 176 8.30 14.97 -3.09
C ARG A 176 7.82 14.08 -4.23
N ILE A 177 7.23 14.70 -5.24
CA ILE A 177 6.58 14.06 -6.38
C ILE A 177 7.36 14.43 -7.64
N ALA A 178 7.65 13.44 -8.48
CA ALA A 178 8.25 13.68 -9.79
C ALA A 178 7.18 14.17 -10.78
N ALA A 179 7.48 15.21 -11.56
CA ALA A 179 6.50 15.87 -12.44
C ALA A 179 5.87 14.93 -13.47
N ASN A 180 6.57 13.88 -13.89
CA ASN A 180 6.04 12.86 -14.80
C ASN A 180 4.99 11.93 -14.16
N ILE A 181 4.90 11.89 -12.83
CA ILE A 181 3.89 11.11 -12.09
C ILE A 181 2.64 11.97 -11.81
N GLY A 182 2.81 13.29 -11.75
CA GLY A 182 1.73 14.26 -11.49
C GLY A 182 0.71 14.39 -12.63
N ASN A 183 1.09 14.09 -13.87
CA ASN A 183 0.19 14.18 -15.02
C ASN A 183 -0.42 12.81 -15.33
N ALA A 184 -1.52 12.48 -14.65
CA ALA A 184 -2.58 11.72 -15.30
C ALA A 184 -3.59 12.76 -15.81
N ASN A 185 -3.78 12.82 -17.13
CA ASN A 185 -4.60 13.75 -17.93
C ASN A 185 -3.82 14.89 -18.61
N ALA A 186 -3.43 14.63 -19.87
CA ALA A 186 -3.61 15.61 -20.94
C ALA A 186 -4.96 15.31 -21.61
#